data_AF-A0A1C5GAJ3-F1
#
_entry.id   AF-A0A1C5GAJ3-F1
#
_cell.length_a   1.000
_cell.length_b   1.000
_cell.length_c   1.000
_cell.angle_alpha   90.00
_cell.angle_beta   90.00
_cell.angle_gamma   90.00
#
_symmetry.space_group_name_H-M   'P 1'
#
loop_
_entity.id
_entity.type
_entity.pdbx_description
1 polymer ?
#
loop_
_entity_poly.entity_id
_entity_poly.type
_entity_poly.pdbx_seq_one_letter_code
_entity_poly.pdbx_strand_id
1 'polypeptide(L)'
;MTVAALVAVTSVGVIVGVVLGGRGESDVGPFRVAFHVSLAADGGTEVAVPPLGSLFLDSHEGPARLTARLDSLDQRRTEALINDPAALARAGETAPQDLRDALVRLGLRTLGVAVLASMLLAAVTFRSVRRVAWSGGLALLITGGTLGTAAATLRPQALAEPRYEGLLANAPALIGDAQRIADDYGRYAEQLQRLVGNVGKLYATVSSLPIYQASPDTTRLLHVSDLHLNPAAWPVIKTVVDQYDIDAVIDTGDITDWGSEPETTYVSMISHLDVPYVYIRGNHDSPRTAAAVASQPNAVVLDNSVTLVAGLRIAGIADPRFTPDKREEASGPWDESPTTVEGAGELLATTIRALDAPVDLALVHDPASAPALNGLAPVVLAGHTHRREVTVLPPTGEVTTRLVVQGSTGGAGLRGLEGDEPTPLAMSVLYLGPDRQLKAYDDIRVGGTGTAQVSLDRKVIEAPPVGVPPTSGAPTPVVRPANR
;
A
#
# COMPACT_ATOMS: atom_id res chain seq x y z
N MET A 1 -25.29 62.67 23.39
CA MET A 1 -24.62 61.40 23.02
C MET A 1 -24.43 61.38 21.53
N THR A 2 -23.17 61.45 21.12
CA THR A 2 -22.68 61.65 19.76
C THR A 2 -22.84 60.40 18.90
N VAL A 3 -22.80 60.57 17.57
CA VAL A 3 -22.73 59.48 16.58
C VAL A 3 -21.65 58.46 16.94
N ALA A 4 -20.53 58.91 17.51
CA ALA A 4 -19.46 58.06 18.03
C ALA A 4 -19.93 57.02 19.06
N ALA A 5 -20.83 57.40 19.98
CA ALA A 5 -21.37 56.45 20.97
C ALA A 5 -22.25 55.37 20.31
N LEU A 6 -23.01 55.74 19.27
CA LEU A 6 -23.84 54.79 18.53
C LEU A 6 -22.98 53.79 17.76
N VAL A 7 -21.92 54.27 17.11
CA VAL A 7 -20.95 53.42 16.39
C VAL A 7 -20.29 52.46 17.38
N ALA A 8 -19.75 52.96 18.50
CA ALA A 8 -19.10 52.12 19.51
C ALA A 8 -20.03 51.02 20.05
N VAL A 9 -21.26 51.37 20.42
CA VAL A 9 -22.26 50.39 20.89
C VAL A 9 -22.59 49.37 19.81
N THR A 10 -22.74 49.79 18.55
CA THR A 10 -23.03 48.88 17.44
C THR A 10 -21.85 47.94 17.19
N SER A 11 -20.62 48.43 17.20
CA SER A 11 -19.41 47.59 17.04
C SER A 11 -19.32 46.52 18.14
N VAL A 12 -19.59 46.88 19.40
CA VAL A 12 -19.64 45.91 20.51
C VAL A 12 -20.75 44.89 20.28
N GLY A 13 -21.94 45.33 19.87
CA GLY A 13 -23.06 44.45 19.55
C GLY A 13 -22.74 43.47 18.43
N VAL A 14 -22.09 43.93 17.37
CA VAL A 14 -21.64 43.09 16.25
C VAL A 14 -20.61 42.06 16.73
N ILE A 15 -19.60 42.47 17.50
CA ILE A 15 -18.58 41.54 18.02
C ILE A 15 -19.24 40.45 18.87
N VAL A 16 -20.09 40.84 19.82
CA VAL A 16 -20.82 39.90 20.69
C VAL A 16 -21.67 38.95 19.85
N GLY A 17 -22.41 39.48 18.88
CA GLY A 17 -23.29 38.66 18.08
C GLY A 17 -22.55 37.74 17.10
N VAL A 18 -21.38 38.14 16.59
CA VAL A 18 -20.50 37.26 15.81
C VAL A 18 -19.94 36.13 16.67
N VAL A 19 -19.49 36.42 17.90
CA VAL A 19 -18.99 35.38 18.82
C VAL A 19 -20.08 34.36 19.18
N LEU A 20 -21.33 34.81 19.34
CA LEU A 20 -22.45 33.94 19.71
C LEU A 20 -23.10 33.23 18.52
N GLY A 21 -23.18 33.91 17.37
CA GLY A 21 -23.87 33.44 16.17
C GLY A 21 -22.96 32.74 15.15
N GLY A 22 -21.66 33.04 15.20
CA GLY A 22 -20.62 32.56 14.29
C GLY A 22 -20.12 31.15 14.58
N ARG A 23 -20.83 30.36 15.38
CA ARG A 23 -20.49 28.97 15.69
C ARG A 23 -21.63 28.04 15.25
N GLY A 24 -21.27 26.96 14.59
CA GLY A 24 -22.21 25.93 14.16
C GLY A 24 -21.55 24.58 14.02
N GLU A 25 -22.34 23.53 14.11
CA GLU A 25 -21.91 22.16 13.82
C GLU A 25 -22.81 21.64 12.72
N SER A 26 -22.23 20.91 11.77
CA SER A 26 -22.99 20.17 10.78
C SER A 26 -22.28 18.86 10.53
N ASP A 27 -23.08 17.85 10.22
CA ASP A 27 -22.54 16.61 9.71
C ASP A 27 -22.27 16.79 8.21
N VAL A 28 -21.10 16.34 7.76
CA VAL A 28 -20.70 16.35 6.34
C VAL A 28 -20.13 14.95 6.05
N GLY A 29 -20.92 14.13 5.36
CA GLY A 29 -20.60 12.72 5.18
C GLY A 29 -20.44 11.98 6.52
N PRO A 30 -19.33 11.23 6.75
CA PRO A 30 -19.08 10.51 8.00
C PRO A 30 -18.50 11.40 9.12
N PHE A 31 -18.20 12.66 8.83
CA PHE A 31 -17.52 13.56 9.75
C PHE A 31 -18.50 14.53 10.40
N ARG A 32 -18.25 14.83 11.68
CA ARG A 32 -18.81 16.02 12.32
C ARG A 32 -17.85 17.18 12.08
N VAL A 33 -18.37 18.28 11.54
CA VAL A 33 -17.56 19.47 11.24
C VAL A 33 -18.07 20.64 12.09
N ALA A 34 -17.18 21.19 12.90
CA ALA A 34 -17.43 22.39 13.68
C ALA A 34 -16.94 23.62 12.90
N PHE A 35 -17.85 24.55 12.63
CA PHE A 35 -17.57 25.79 11.93
C PHE A 35 -17.51 26.97 12.88
N HIS A 36 -16.54 27.85 12.63
CA HIS A 36 -16.35 29.09 13.36
C HIS A 36 -16.07 30.25 12.39
N VAL A 37 -16.80 31.35 12.52
CA VAL A 37 -16.51 32.61 11.83
C VAL A 37 -15.93 33.60 12.82
N SER A 38 -14.73 34.08 12.53
CA SER A 38 -14.05 35.12 13.32
C SER A 38 -13.78 36.36 12.49
N LEU A 39 -13.74 37.52 13.15
CA LEU A 39 -13.20 38.73 12.54
C LEU A 39 -11.69 38.60 12.40
N ALA A 40 -11.17 38.91 11.22
CA ALA A 40 -9.74 38.85 10.92
C ALA A 40 -9.34 40.05 10.05
N ALA A 41 -8.03 40.35 9.98
CA ALA A 41 -7.53 41.41 9.10
C ALA A 41 -7.49 40.96 7.64
N ASP A 42 -7.32 39.65 7.45
CA ASP A 42 -7.28 38.94 6.18
C ASP A 42 -8.38 37.89 6.13
N GLY A 43 -8.77 37.51 4.91
CA GLY A 43 -9.81 36.53 4.67
C GLY A 43 -9.31 35.10 4.75
N GLY A 44 -10.09 34.18 4.18
CA GLY A 44 -9.66 32.81 3.94
C GLY A 44 -10.30 31.78 4.88
N THR A 45 -9.97 30.52 4.61
CA THR A 45 -10.51 29.36 5.32
C THR A 45 -9.39 28.56 5.93
N GLU A 46 -9.53 28.18 7.19
CA GLU A 46 -8.69 27.20 7.87
C GLU A 46 -9.47 25.90 8.02
N VAL A 47 -8.90 24.78 7.57
CA VAL A 47 -9.44 23.44 7.81
C VAL A 47 -8.53 22.74 8.80
N ALA A 48 -8.99 22.60 10.04
CA ALA A 48 -8.22 21.96 11.11
C ALA A 48 -8.56 20.47 11.19
N VAL A 49 -7.55 19.61 11.15
CA VAL A 49 -7.67 18.14 11.22
C VAL A 49 -6.80 17.61 12.36
N PRO A 50 -7.23 17.70 13.63
CA PRO A 50 -6.45 17.18 14.75
C PRO A 50 -6.32 15.64 14.71
N PRO A 51 -5.17 15.06 15.09
CA PRO A 51 -3.91 15.70 15.51
C PRO A 51 -2.96 16.03 14.35
N LEU A 52 -3.40 15.86 13.10
CA LEU A 52 -2.55 15.88 11.91
C LEU A 52 -2.05 17.28 11.56
N GLY A 53 -2.85 18.32 11.80
CA GLY A 53 -2.47 19.71 11.53
C GLY A 53 -3.61 20.51 10.93
N SER A 54 -3.29 21.53 10.15
CA SER A 54 -4.27 22.42 9.52
C SER A 54 -3.90 22.74 8.07
N LEU A 55 -4.93 23.02 7.28
CA LEU A 55 -4.83 23.47 5.90
C LEU A 55 -5.36 24.90 5.84
N PHE A 56 -4.56 25.82 5.31
CA PHE A 56 -4.94 27.21 5.10
C PHE A 56 -5.22 27.46 3.63
N LEU A 57 -6.41 27.98 3.35
CA LEU A 57 -6.93 28.25 2.01
C LEU A 57 -7.13 29.76 1.89
N ASP A 58 -6.53 30.36 0.87
CA ASP A 58 -6.79 31.76 0.50
C ASP A 58 -8.12 31.88 -0.27
N SER A 59 -9.18 31.34 0.33
CA SER A 59 -10.48 31.08 -0.30
C SER A 59 -11.28 32.34 -0.61
N HIS A 60 -11.09 33.43 0.13
CA HIS A 60 -11.80 34.69 -0.07
C HIS A 60 -11.03 35.85 0.55
N GLU A 61 -11.41 37.06 0.19
CA GLU A 61 -10.88 38.30 0.75
C GLU A 61 -11.89 38.94 1.72
N GLY A 62 -11.39 39.83 2.57
CA GLY A 62 -12.21 40.59 3.51
C GLY A 62 -11.98 40.22 4.98
N PRO A 63 -12.64 40.92 5.91
CA PRO A 63 -12.28 40.89 7.32
C PRO A 63 -12.94 39.73 8.10
N ALA A 64 -13.10 38.58 7.46
CA ALA A 64 -13.68 37.38 8.07
C ALA A 64 -12.85 36.16 7.72
N ARG A 65 -12.58 35.35 8.74
CA ARG A 65 -11.94 34.05 8.59
C ARG A 65 -12.94 32.96 8.96
N LEU A 66 -13.00 31.92 8.14
CA LEU A 66 -13.78 30.72 8.40
C LEU A 66 -12.85 29.62 8.88
N THR A 67 -13.10 29.04 10.05
CA THR A 67 -12.42 27.84 10.51
C THR A 67 -13.39 26.68 10.49
N ALA A 68 -13.05 25.59 9.79
CA ALA A 68 -13.76 24.33 9.77
C ALA A 68 -12.88 23.28 10.45
N ARG A 69 -13.30 22.80 11.62
CA ARG A 69 -12.58 21.78 12.37
C ARG A 69 -13.25 20.44 12.15
N LEU A 70 -12.51 19.48 11.60
CA LEU A 70 -12.96 18.10 11.50
C LEU A 70 -12.80 17.44 12.87
N ASP A 71 -13.93 17.03 13.45
CA ASP A 71 -13.98 16.28 14.69
C ASP A 71 -13.92 14.76 14.43
N SER A 72 -14.04 13.98 15.50
CA SER A 72 -14.09 12.52 15.47
C SER A 72 -15.13 11.98 14.48
N LEU A 73 -14.78 10.87 13.81
CA LEU A 73 -15.70 10.05 13.04
C LEU A 73 -16.91 9.60 13.88
N ASP A 74 -18.13 9.75 13.35
CA ASP A 74 -19.32 9.21 14.01
C ASP A 74 -19.39 7.70 13.74
N GLN A 75 -18.94 6.90 14.72
CA GLN A 75 -18.83 5.45 14.64
C GLN A 75 -20.09 4.77 14.07
N ARG A 76 -21.29 5.20 14.48
CA ARG A 76 -22.55 4.58 14.03
C ARG A 76 -22.81 4.83 12.55
N ARG A 77 -22.42 6.00 12.04
CA ARG A 77 -22.55 6.32 10.61
C ARG A 77 -21.45 5.65 9.80
N THR A 78 -20.23 5.62 10.31
CA THR A 78 -19.12 4.89 9.69
C THR A 78 -19.47 3.41 9.52
N GLU A 79 -20.06 2.77 10.54
CA GLU A 79 -20.55 1.38 10.46
C GLU A 79 -21.71 1.21 9.45
N ALA A 80 -22.63 2.17 9.37
CA ALA A 80 -23.71 2.15 8.38
C ALA A 80 -23.22 2.32 6.93
N LEU A 81 -22.15 3.12 6.75
CA LEU A 81 -21.48 3.35 5.46
C LEU A 81 -20.69 2.12 5.01
N ILE A 82 -19.99 1.42 5.91
CA ILE A 82 -19.23 0.21 5.58
C ILE A 82 -20.12 -0.93 5.03
N ASN A 83 -21.37 -1.00 5.48
CA ASN A 83 -22.30 -2.06 5.10
C ASN A 83 -23.19 -1.74 3.87
N ASP A 84 -23.12 -0.52 3.32
CA ASP A 84 -23.88 -0.08 2.16
C ASP A 84 -22.99 0.73 1.19
N PRO A 85 -22.44 0.11 0.13
CA PRO A 85 -21.63 0.79 -0.88
C PRO A 85 -22.34 1.97 -1.54
N ALA A 86 -23.68 1.92 -1.65
CA ALA A 86 -24.47 3.02 -2.20
C ALA A 86 -24.59 4.19 -1.20
N ALA A 87 -24.40 3.96 0.10
CA ALA A 87 -24.35 5.04 1.09
C ALA A 87 -23.07 5.87 0.98
N LEU A 88 -21.91 5.27 0.65
CA LEU A 88 -20.67 6.03 0.42
C LEU A 88 -20.76 6.94 -0.80
N ALA A 89 -21.27 6.42 -1.92
CA ALA A 89 -21.46 7.20 -3.13
C ALA A 89 -22.41 8.40 -2.88
N ARG A 90 -23.55 8.14 -2.22
CA ARG A 90 -24.51 9.18 -1.83
C ARG A 90 -23.91 10.21 -0.86
N ALA A 91 -23.09 9.79 0.09
CA ALA A 91 -22.42 10.69 1.03
C ALA A 91 -21.41 11.62 0.32
N GLY A 92 -20.71 11.12 -0.70
CA GLY A 92 -19.82 11.94 -1.55
C GLY A 92 -20.58 12.95 -2.40
N GLU A 93 -21.71 12.55 -3.00
CA GLU A 93 -22.55 13.43 -3.83
C GLU A 93 -23.24 14.55 -3.03
N THR A 94 -23.62 14.28 -1.78
CA THR A 94 -24.35 15.22 -0.92
C THR A 94 -23.43 16.16 -0.13
N ALA A 95 -22.17 15.77 0.11
CA ALA A 95 -21.23 16.55 0.93
C ALA A 95 -21.05 18.03 0.49
N PRO A 96 -20.92 18.37 -0.81
CA PRO A 96 -20.82 19.77 -1.24
C PRO A 96 -22.09 20.58 -0.93
N GLN A 97 -23.26 19.95 -1.06
CA GLN A 97 -24.55 20.59 -0.80
C GLN A 97 -24.75 20.77 0.71
N ASP A 98 -24.45 19.74 1.51
CA ASP A 98 -24.52 19.79 2.97
C ASP A 98 -23.61 20.89 3.54
N LEU A 99 -22.39 21.01 3.00
CA LEU A 99 -21.44 22.05 3.38
C LEU A 99 -21.97 23.44 3.01
N ARG A 100 -22.48 23.62 1.79
CA ARG A 100 -23.07 24.90 1.36
C ARG A 100 -24.21 25.31 2.27
N ASP A 101 -25.11 24.38 2.57
CA ASP A 101 -26.27 24.63 3.43
C ASP A 101 -25.85 24.95 4.86
N ALA A 102 -24.84 24.26 5.40
CA ALA A 102 -24.27 24.55 6.70
C ALA A 102 -23.69 25.97 6.76
N LEU A 103 -22.92 26.38 5.75
CA LEU A 103 -22.32 27.71 5.67
C LEU A 103 -23.37 28.82 5.50
N VAL A 104 -24.41 28.59 4.68
CA VAL A 104 -25.51 29.54 4.52
C VAL A 104 -26.28 29.71 5.83
N ARG A 105 -26.60 28.60 6.52
CA ARG A 105 -27.24 28.65 7.85
C ARG A 105 -26.38 29.40 8.86
N LEU A 106 -25.07 29.14 8.88
CA LEU A 106 -24.12 29.83 9.76
C LEU A 106 -24.07 31.32 9.47
N GLY A 107 -23.98 31.72 8.20
CA GLY A 107 -23.96 33.13 7.79
C GLY A 107 -25.23 33.88 8.17
N LEU A 108 -26.41 33.29 7.87
CA LEU A 108 -27.71 33.88 8.22
C LEU A 108 -27.90 33.98 9.73
N ARG A 109 -27.51 32.94 10.48
CA ARG A 109 -27.55 32.96 11.95
C ARG A 109 -26.63 34.04 12.51
N THR A 110 -25.40 34.13 12.03
CA THR A 110 -24.41 35.14 12.46
C THR A 110 -24.95 36.54 12.21
N LEU A 111 -25.50 36.78 11.02
CA LEU A 111 -26.10 38.06 10.66
C LEU A 111 -27.27 38.42 11.58
N GLY A 112 -28.21 37.49 11.77
CA GLY A 112 -29.37 37.70 12.63
C GLY A 112 -28.99 37.99 14.08
N VAL A 113 -28.08 37.19 14.65
CA VAL A 113 -27.62 37.36 16.04
C VAL A 113 -26.83 38.66 16.21
N ALA A 114 -25.98 39.06 15.26
CA ALA A 114 -25.27 40.34 15.28
C ALA A 114 -26.19 41.55 15.25
N VAL A 115 -27.21 41.54 14.38
CA VAL A 115 -28.21 42.61 14.30
C VAL A 115 -29.01 42.69 15.60
N LEU A 116 -29.49 41.54 16.10
CA LEU A 116 -30.28 41.48 17.34
C LEU A 116 -29.48 41.93 18.56
N ALA A 117 -28.24 41.44 18.73
CA ALA A 117 -27.37 41.84 19.83
C ALA A 117 -27.08 43.36 19.82
N SER A 118 -26.84 43.92 18.63
CA SER A 118 -26.64 45.37 18.45
C SER A 118 -27.89 46.18 18.80
N MET A 119 -29.05 45.76 18.32
CA MET A 119 -30.33 46.40 18.63
C MET A 119 -30.66 46.37 20.12
N LEU A 120 -30.46 45.22 20.78
CA LEU A 120 -30.68 45.07 22.22
C LEU A 120 -29.73 45.97 23.03
N LEU A 121 -28.44 45.98 22.69
CA LEU A 121 -27.47 46.81 23.38
C LEU A 121 -27.76 48.30 23.19
N ALA A 122 -28.17 48.72 21.98
CA ALA A 122 -28.61 50.08 21.70
C ALA A 122 -29.90 50.44 22.44
N ALA A 123 -30.83 49.49 22.60
CA ALA A 123 -32.09 49.72 23.31
C ALA A 123 -31.85 49.99 24.80
N VAL A 124 -30.99 49.18 25.44
CA VAL A 124 -30.60 49.34 26.85
C VAL A 124 -29.83 50.65 27.07
N THR A 125 -28.90 50.97 26.16
CA THR A 125 -28.00 52.12 26.31
C THR A 125 -28.71 53.45 26.03
N PHE A 126 -29.48 53.54 24.94
CA PHE A 126 -30.03 54.80 24.46
C PHE A 126 -31.52 54.98 24.70
N ARG A 127 -32.26 53.90 25.00
CA ARG A 127 -33.72 53.91 25.25
C ARG A 127 -34.53 54.67 24.19
N SER A 128 -34.11 54.59 22.92
CA SER A 128 -34.66 55.37 21.81
C SER A 128 -34.81 54.52 20.55
N VAL A 129 -36.05 54.31 20.10
CA VAL A 129 -36.39 53.49 18.91
C VAL A 129 -35.59 53.90 17.67
N ARG A 130 -35.44 55.20 17.40
CA ARG A 130 -34.67 55.71 16.25
C ARG A 130 -33.20 55.27 16.28
N ARG A 131 -32.58 55.23 17.46
CA ARG A 131 -31.16 54.85 17.62
C ARG A 131 -30.99 53.33 17.55
N VAL A 132 -31.98 52.58 18.04
CA VAL A 132 -32.05 51.12 17.85
C VAL A 132 -32.13 50.77 16.36
N ALA A 133 -33.00 51.46 15.61
CA ALA A 133 -33.13 51.26 14.17
C ALA A 133 -31.83 51.57 13.42
N TRP A 134 -31.17 52.70 13.73
CA TRP A 134 -29.85 53.00 13.14
C TRP A 134 -28.77 52.00 13.50
N SER A 135 -28.74 51.51 14.75
CA SER A 135 -27.79 50.48 15.18
C SER A 135 -28.03 49.16 14.45
N GLY A 136 -29.29 48.73 14.30
CA GLY A 136 -29.65 47.55 13.53
C GLY A 136 -29.27 47.66 12.05
N GLY A 137 -29.55 48.81 11.42
CA GLY A 137 -29.14 49.06 10.03
C GLY A 137 -27.62 49.08 9.84
N LEU A 138 -26.89 49.69 10.78
CA LEU A 138 -25.43 49.71 10.76
C LEU A 138 -24.84 48.31 11.00
N ALA A 139 -25.38 47.53 11.93
CA ALA A 139 -24.97 46.14 12.16
C ALA A 139 -25.23 45.26 10.94
N LEU A 140 -26.39 45.42 10.28
CA LEU A 140 -26.72 44.73 9.04
C LEU A 140 -25.72 45.08 7.93
N LEU A 141 -25.37 46.36 7.78
CA LEU A 141 -24.40 46.81 6.79
C LEU A 141 -23.00 46.28 7.08
N ILE A 142 -22.55 46.30 8.34
CA ILE A 142 -21.23 45.80 8.74
C ILE A 142 -21.15 44.28 8.53
N THR A 143 -22.02 43.51 9.20
CA THR A 143 -21.95 42.05 9.17
C THR A 143 -22.35 41.49 7.81
N GLY A 144 -23.39 42.05 7.19
CA GLY A 144 -23.82 41.67 5.84
C GLY A 144 -22.80 42.06 4.77
N GLY A 145 -22.16 43.23 4.92
CA GLY A 145 -21.05 43.65 4.06
C GLY A 145 -19.87 42.69 4.17
N THR A 146 -19.42 42.37 5.39
CA THR A 146 -18.31 41.43 5.61
C THR A 146 -18.58 40.05 5.03
N LEU A 147 -19.73 39.43 5.32
CA LEU A 147 -20.10 38.12 4.78
C LEU A 147 -20.34 38.16 3.26
N GLY A 148 -20.92 39.26 2.76
CA GLY A 148 -21.14 39.49 1.34
C GLY A 148 -19.83 39.62 0.56
N THR A 149 -18.83 40.34 1.09
CA THR A 149 -17.50 40.42 0.50
C THR A 149 -16.82 39.06 0.46
N ALA A 150 -16.90 38.28 1.55
CA ALA A 150 -16.38 36.92 1.57
C ALA A 150 -17.02 36.03 0.50
N ALA A 151 -18.35 36.10 0.35
CA ALA A 151 -19.07 35.34 -0.68
C ALA A 151 -18.75 35.81 -2.11
N ALA A 152 -18.61 37.11 -2.32
CA ALA A 152 -18.36 37.70 -3.64
C ALA A 152 -16.92 37.50 -4.14
N THR A 153 -15.96 37.35 -3.21
CA THR A 153 -14.52 37.16 -3.51
C THR A 153 -14.10 35.70 -3.40
N LEU A 154 -15.05 34.77 -3.32
CA LEU A 154 -14.78 33.35 -3.21
C LEU A 154 -14.00 32.84 -4.43
N ARG A 155 -12.85 32.21 -4.17
CA ARG A 155 -11.93 31.61 -5.14
C ARG A 155 -11.94 30.09 -4.99
N PRO A 156 -12.74 29.35 -5.78
CA PRO A 156 -12.78 27.89 -5.71
C PRO A 156 -11.41 27.24 -5.97
N GLN A 157 -10.56 27.89 -6.77
CA GLN A 157 -9.23 27.41 -7.13
C GLN A 157 -8.29 27.31 -5.92
N ALA A 158 -8.55 28.06 -4.84
CA ALA A 158 -7.74 27.99 -3.62
C ALA A 158 -7.76 26.60 -2.97
N LEU A 159 -8.76 25.75 -3.29
CA LEU A 159 -8.81 24.35 -2.87
C LEU A 159 -7.68 23.49 -3.47
N ALA A 160 -7.11 23.89 -4.60
CA ALA A 160 -6.03 23.18 -5.25
C ALA A 160 -4.64 23.55 -4.68
N GLU A 161 -4.50 24.70 -4.03
CA GLU A 161 -3.22 25.21 -3.53
C GLU A 161 -3.27 25.58 -2.03
N PRO A 162 -3.65 24.65 -1.13
CA PRO A 162 -3.62 24.91 0.31
C PRO A 162 -2.19 25.03 0.84
N ARG A 163 -2.02 25.89 1.84
CA ARG A 163 -0.82 25.93 2.68
C ARG A 163 -0.99 24.97 3.86
N TYR A 164 -0.06 24.05 4.02
CA TYR A 164 -0.12 23.03 5.07
C TYR A 164 0.75 23.41 6.28
N GLU A 165 0.24 23.17 7.48
CA GLU A 165 0.99 23.28 8.73
C GLU A 165 0.86 22.00 9.59
N GLY A 166 1.82 21.78 10.48
CA GLY A 166 1.86 20.60 11.35
C GLY A 166 2.38 19.35 10.63
N LEU A 167 1.92 18.16 11.04
CA LEU A 167 2.34 16.88 10.45
C LEU A 167 1.89 16.75 8.99
N LEU A 168 0.88 17.53 8.56
CA LEU A 168 0.43 17.63 7.18
C LEU A 168 1.39 18.41 6.26
N ALA A 169 2.39 19.12 6.79
CA ALA A 169 3.34 19.90 5.97
C ALA A 169 4.15 19.04 4.99
N ASN A 170 4.32 17.74 5.28
CA ASN A 170 5.02 16.79 4.42
C ASN A 170 4.10 16.06 3.44
N ALA A 171 2.77 16.28 3.51
CA ALA A 171 1.80 15.58 2.65
C ALA A 171 2.00 15.84 1.14
N PRO A 172 2.35 17.07 0.67
CA PRO A 172 2.59 17.32 -0.75
C PRO A 172 3.84 16.61 -1.31
N ALA A 173 4.82 16.28 -0.47
CA ALA A 173 6.03 15.56 -0.91
C ALA A 173 5.77 14.06 -1.16
N LEU A 174 4.68 13.52 -0.60
CA LEU A 174 4.25 12.13 -0.75
C LEU A 174 3.21 11.95 -1.86
N ILE A 175 2.64 13.05 -2.39
CA ILE A 175 1.53 13.04 -3.34
C ILE A 175 1.83 14.11 -4.39
N GLY A 176 2.27 13.68 -5.58
CA GLY A 176 2.62 14.57 -6.70
C GLY A 176 1.50 15.54 -7.12
N ASP A 177 1.91 16.53 -7.92
CA ASP A 177 1.17 17.74 -8.35
C ASP A 177 -0.36 17.78 -8.19
N ALA A 178 -0.82 18.85 -7.52
CA ALA A 178 -2.22 19.15 -7.20
C ALA A 178 -3.16 19.37 -8.40
N GLN A 179 -2.65 19.36 -9.62
CA GLN A 179 -3.47 19.39 -10.84
C GLN A 179 -4.18 18.06 -11.14
N ARG A 180 -3.86 16.98 -10.41
CA ARG A 180 -4.53 15.67 -10.57
C ARG A 180 -5.64 15.38 -9.54
N ILE A 181 -5.82 16.21 -8.52
CA ILE A 181 -6.72 15.93 -7.38
C ILE A 181 -8.20 15.82 -7.81
N ALA A 182 -8.63 16.55 -8.84
CA ALA A 182 -10.02 16.50 -9.31
C ALA A 182 -10.31 15.32 -10.26
N ASP A 183 -9.32 14.91 -11.06
CA ASP A 183 -9.42 13.73 -11.93
C ASP A 183 -9.23 12.42 -11.15
N ASP A 184 -8.49 12.47 -10.03
CA ASP A 184 -8.16 11.30 -9.23
C ASP A 184 -9.20 10.95 -8.18
N TYR A 185 -10.14 11.81 -7.77
CA TYR A 185 -11.14 11.38 -6.77
C TYR A 185 -12.08 10.29 -7.31
N GLY A 186 -12.48 10.41 -8.58
CA GLY A 186 -13.23 9.38 -9.29
C GLY A 186 -12.41 8.11 -9.52
N ARG A 187 -11.14 8.26 -9.92
CA ARG A 187 -10.22 7.12 -10.06
C ARG A 187 -9.89 6.46 -8.73
N TYR A 188 -9.75 7.20 -7.64
CA TYR A 188 -9.45 6.72 -6.31
C TYR A 188 -10.65 5.97 -5.71
N ALA A 189 -11.87 6.48 -5.91
CA ALA A 189 -13.09 5.76 -5.55
C ALA A 189 -13.28 4.49 -6.38
N GLU A 190 -13.01 4.53 -7.69
CA GLU A 190 -13.00 3.33 -8.53
C GLU A 190 -11.86 2.37 -8.17
N GLN A 191 -10.68 2.89 -7.81
CA GLN A 191 -9.52 2.10 -7.39
C GLN A 191 -9.81 1.44 -6.05
N LEU A 192 -10.46 2.13 -5.10
CA LEU A 192 -10.91 1.53 -3.84
C LEU A 192 -12.03 0.53 -4.06
N GLN A 193 -13.01 0.80 -4.92
CA GLN A 193 -14.06 -0.17 -5.26
C GLN A 193 -13.49 -1.40 -6.00
N ARG A 194 -12.48 -1.19 -6.86
CA ARG A 194 -11.72 -2.27 -7.49
C ARG A 194 -10.88 -3.01 -6.46
N LEU A 195 -10.22 -2.34 -5.53
CA LEU A 195 -9.44 -2.95 -4.45
C LEU A 195 -10.34 -3.80 -3.55
N VAL A 196 -11.43 -3.23 -3.04
CA VAL A 196 -12.39 -3.90 -2.15
C VAL A 196 -13.15 -5.00 -2.88
N GLY A 197 -13.55 -4.78 -4.13
CA GLY A 197 -14.19 -5.78 -4.97
C GLY A 197 -13.24 -6.93 -5.36
N ASN A 198 -11.97 -6.63 -5.65
CA ASN A 198 -10.96 -7.64 -5.95
C ASN A 198 -10.52 -8.38 -4.69
N VAL A 199 -10.43 -7.73 -3.53
CA VAL A 199 -10.15 -8.35 -2.22
C VAL A 199 -11.32 -9.26 -1.80
N GLY A 200 -12.57 -8.83 -1.98
CA GLY A 200 -13.75 -9.68 -1.75
C GLY A 200 -13.82 -10.88 -2.70
N LYS A 201 -13.40 -10.71 -3.97
CA LYS A 201 -13.33 -11.80 -4.95
C LYS A 201 -12.15 -12.74 -4.68
N LEU A 202 -10.99 -12.22 -4.28
CA LEU A 202 -9.83 -12.97 -3.81
C LEU A 202 -10.22 -13.90 -2.65
N TYR A 203 -10.95 -13.38 -1.66
CA TYR A 203 -11.44 -14.17 -0.52
C TYR A 203 -12.37 -15.31 -0.94
N ALA A 204 -13.19 -15.10 -1.97
CA ALA A 204 -14.08 -16.13 -2.52
C ALA A 204 -13.34 -17.18 -3.37
N THR A 205 -12.31 -16.80 -4.12
CA THR A 205 -11.56 -17.74 -4.97
C THR A 205 -10.59 -18.62 -4.16
N VAL A 206 -10.04 -18.07 -3.10
CA VAL A 206 -9.15 -18.75 -2.16
C VAL A 206 -9.81 -19.95 -1.46
N SER A 207 -11.14 -19.94 -1.27
CA SER A 207 -11.91 -21.08 -0.71
C SER A 207 -12.14 -22.24 -1.68
N SER A 208 -11.62 -22.16 -2.92
CA SER A 208 -11.83 -23.15 -3.98
C SER A 208 -10.56 -23.89 -4.41
N LEU A 209 -9.44 -23.67 -3.71
CA LEU A 209 -8.20 -24.40 -3.95
C LEU A 209 -8.42 -25.90 -3.68
N PRO A 210 -8.08 -26.80 -4.63
CA PRO A 210 -8.29 -28.23 -4.44
C PRO A 210 -7.45 -28.73 -3.26
N ILE A 211 -8.10 -29.43 -2.32
CA ILE A 211 -7.43 -30.14 -1.23
C ILE A 211 -6.57 -31.24 -1.88
N TYR A 212 -5.25 -31.10 -1.82
CA TYR A 212 -4.32 -32.09 -2.35
C TYR A 212 -3.79 -32.98 -1.22
N GLN A 213 -3.94 -34.29 -1.37
CA GLN A 213 -3.30 -35.30 -0.52
C GLN A 213 -1.98 -35.72 -1.17
N ALA A 214 -0.87 -35.15 -0.71
CA ALA A 214 0.48 -35.52 -1.14
C ALA A 214 0.99 -36.77 -0.38
N SER A 215 2.02 -37.41 -0.93
CA SER A 215 2.75 -38.50 -0.25
C SER A 215 3.36 -37.97 1.06
N PRO A 216 3.24 -38.70 2.17
CA PRO A 216 3.62 -38.23 3.53
C PRO A 216 5.09 -37.83 3.73
N ASP A 217 5.96 -38.05 2.72
CA ASP A 217 7.40 -37.81 2.80
C ASP A 217 7.88 -36.68 1.85
N THR A 218 7.07 -35.66 1.62
CA THR A 218 7.40 -34.56 0.68
C THR A 218 7.48 -33.23 1.41
N THR A 219 8.60 -32.52 1.33
CA THR A 219 8.72 -31.15 1.85
C THR A 219 8.13 -30.17 0.84
N ARG A 220 7.23 -29.29 1.31
CA ARG A 220 6.52 -28.30 0.52
C ARG A 220 7.00 -26.91 0.89
N LEU A 221 7.54 -26.20 -0.09
CA LEU A 221 7.98 -24.82 0.09
C LEU A 221 7.08 -23.88 -0.71
N LEU A 222 6.69 -22.76 -0.12
CA LEU A 222 6.05 -21.68 -0.88
C LEU A 222 7.13 -20.69 -1.29
N HIS A 223 7.41 -20.57 -2.58
CA HIS A 223 8.32 -19.57 -3.14
C HIS A 223 7.54 -18.30 -3.50
N VAL A 224 7.90 -17.21 -2.83
CA VAL A 224 7.40 -15.85 -3.07
C VAL A 224 8.56 -14.91 -3.38
N SER A 225 8.26 -13.83 -4.08
CA SER A 225 9.23 -12.78 -4.42
C SER A 225 8.51 -11.52 -4.88
N ASP A 226 9.17 -10.38 -4.77
CA ASP A 226 8.73 -9.11 -5.35
C ASP A 226 7.30 -8.76 -4.89
N LEU A 227 7.10 -8.72 -3.56
CA LEU A 227 5.81 -8.43 -2.91
C LEU A 227 5.45 -6.94 -3.01
N HIS A 228 6.44 -6.04 -3.05
CA HIS A 228 6.26 -4.60 -3.29
C HIS A 228 5.07 -4.00 -2.53
N LEU A 229 4.97 -4.31 -1.24
CA LEU A 229 3.93 -3.81 -0.33
C LEU A 229 2.47 -4.08 -0.74
N ASN A 230 2.20 -5.03 -1.64
CA ASN A 230 0.82 -5.30 -2.03
C ASN A 230 0.06 -6.02 -0.89
N PRO A 231 -0.90 -5.34 -0.21
CA PRO A 231 -1.60 -5.93 0.94
C PRO A 231 -2.43 -7.16 0.57
N ALA A 232 -2.78 -7.35 -0.70
CA ALA A 232 -3.51 -8.52 -1.18
C ALA A 232 -2.65 -9.80 -1.18
N ALA A 233 -1.32 -9.69 -1.12
CA ALA A 233 -0.42 -10.85 -1.12
C ALA A 233 -0.58 -11.68 0.17
N TRP A 234 -0.66 -11.06 1.34
CA TRP A 234 -0.67 -11.77 2.62
C TRP A 234 -1.86 -12.73 2.82
N PRO A 235 -3.12 -12.35 2.52
CA PRO A 235 -4.23 -13.30 2.61
C PRO A 235 -4.09 -14.50 1.67
N VAL A 236 -3.52 -14.29 0.47
CA VAL A 236 -3.29 -15.36 -0.51
C VAL A 236 -2.17 -16.27 -0.01
N ILE A 237 -1.03 -15.71 0.42
CA ILE A 237 0.09 -16.45 1.01
C ILE A 237 -0.40 -17.29 2.18
N LYS A 238 -1.12 -16.69 3.14
CA LYS A 238 -1.64 -17.40 4.31
C LYS A 238 -2.50 -18.58 3.88
N THR A 239 -3.38 -18.39 2.89
CA THR A 239 -4.26 -19.48 2.52
C THR A 239 -3.55 -20.58 1.73
N VAL A 240 -2.56 -20.24 0.91
CA VAL A 240 -1.72 -21.27 0.29
C VAL A 240 -0.95 -22.03 1.37
N VAL A 241 -0.39 -21.35 2.37
CA VAL A 241 0.26 -21.98 3.52
C VAL A 241 -0.66 -22.98 4.22
N ASP A 242 -1.88 -22.55 4.56
CA ASP A 242 -2.84 -23.39 5.29
C ASP A 242 -3.39 -24.55 4.42
N GLN A 243 -3.75 -24.30 3.16
CA GLN A 243 -4.44 -25.30 2.30
C GLN A 243 -3.48 -26.31 1.67
N TYR A 244 -2.26 -25.90 1.37
CA TYR A 244 -1.23 -26.78 0.81
C TYR A 244 -0.36 -27.41 1.90
N ASP A 245 -0.55 -27.00 3.17
CA ASP A 245 0.19 -27.50 4.32
C ASP A 245 1.70 -27.35 4.07
N ILE A 246 2.06 -26.09 3.79
CA ILE A 246 3.42 -25.67 3.45
C ILE A 246 4.33 -25.82 4.68
N ASP A 247 5.54 -26.33 4.50
CA ASP A 247 6.50 -26.53 5.59
C ASP A 247 7.35 -25.28 5.89
N ALA A 248 7.59 -24.43 4.88
CA ALA A 248 8.23 -23.13 5.02
C ALA A 248 7.94 -22.20 3.83
N VAL A 249 7.93 -20.90 4.08
CA VAL A 249 7.90 -19.87 3.02
C VAL A 249 9.32 -19.42 2.72
N ILE A 250 9.66 -19.33 1.45
CA ILE A 250 10.94 -18.82 0.95
C ILE A 250 10.67 -17.54 0.16
N ASP A 251 11.12 -16.40 0.69
CA ASP A 251 11.03 -15.09 0.08
C ASP A 251 12.38 -14.67 -0.50
N THR A 252 12.43 -14.52 -1.83
CA THR A 252 13.63 -14.11 -2.56
C THR A 252 13.77 -12.60 -2.71
N GLY A 253 13.07 -11.80 -1.90
CA GLY A 253 13.34 -10.37 -1.72
C GLY A 253 12.40 -9.44 -2.48
N ASP A 254 12.66 -8.14 -2.37
CA ASP A 254 11.78 -7.04 -2.81
C ASP A 254 10.41 -7.08 -2.12
N ILE A 255 10.45 -7.20 -0.79
CA ILE A 255 9.25 -7.16 0.05
C ILE A 255 8.71 -5.73 0.21
N THR A 256 9.60 -4.73 0.14
CA THR A 256 9.29 -3.30 0.20
C THR A 256 9.50 -2.60 -1.15
N ASP A 257 8.95 -1.40 -1.33
CA ASP A 257 9.19 -0.58 -2.54
C ASP A 257 10.38 0.37 -2.34
N TRP A 258 10.52 0.97 -1.16
CA TRP A 258 11.52 2.00 -0.88
C TRP A 258 12.52 1.64 0.23
N GLY A 259 12.37 0.48 0.89
CA GLY A 259 13.20 0.08 2.02
C GLY A 259 13.15 1.05 3.22
N SER A 260 12.10 1.86 3.31
CA SER A 260 11.94 2.93 4.29
C SER A 260 11.33 2.46 5.61
N GLU A 261 11.50 3.26 6.68
CA GLU A 261 10.96 2.91 8.01
C GLU A 261 9.44 2.71 8.04
N PRO A 262 8.61 3.57 7.40
CA PRO A 262 7.15 3.38 7.41
C PRO A 262 6.70 2.04 6.80
N GLU A 263 7.45 1.50 5.84
CA GLU A 263 7.11 0.28 5.12
C GLU A 263 7.32 -0.99 5.97
N THR A 264 8.12 -0.90 7.04
CA THR A 264 8.43 -2.04 7.93
C THR A 264 7.21 -2.61 8.64
N THR A 265 6.11 -1.85 8.76
CA THR A 265 4.86 -2.38 9.33
C THR A 265 4.27 -3.50 8.46
N TYR A 266 4.50 -3.46 7.14
CA TYR A 266 4.01 -4.49 6.21
C TYR A 266 4.56 -5.88 6.52
N VAL A 267 5.83 -5.96 6.96
CA VAL A 267 6.48 -7.26 7.25
C VAL A 267 5.98 -7.90 8.55
N SER A 268 5.24 -7.16 9.39
CA SER A 268 4.65 -7.72 10.63
C SER A 268 3.66 -8.86 10.36
N MET A 269 3.10 -8.94 9.15
CA MET A 269 2.21 -10.02 8.74
C MET A 269 2.89 -11.39 8.70
N ILE A 270 4.23 -11.44 8.59
CA ILE A 270 5.01 -12.68 8.65
C ILE A 270 4.71 -13.45 9.95
N SER A 271 4.55 -12.75 11.07
CA SER A 271 4.25 -13.34 12.38
C SER A 271 2.93 -14.12 12.46
N HIS A 272 2.04 -13.94 11.47
CA HIS A 272 0.76 -14.63 11.38
C HIS A 272 0.80 -15.92 10.56
N LEU A 273 1.99 -16.27 10.02
CA LEU A 273 2.23 -17.54 9.35
C LEU A 273 2.75 -18.54 10.39
N ASP A 274 2.07 -19.66 10.54
CA ASP A 274 2.43 -20.71 11.53
C ASP A 274 3.63 -21.57 11.08
N VAL A 275 4.41 -21.08 10.11
CA VAL A 275 5.53 -21.78 9.47
C VAL A 275 6.76 -20.87 9.41
N PRO A 276 7.99 -21.42 9.35
CA PRO A 276 9.20 -20.63 9.13
C PRO A 276 9.13 -19.78 7.86
N TYR A 277 9.65 -18.55 7.94
CA TYR A 277 9.73 -17.60 6.84
C TYR A 277 11.19 -17.25 6.54
N VAL A 278 11.77 -17.86 5.51
CA VAL A 278 13.15 -17.64 5.10
C VAL A 278 13.21 -16.49 4.11
N TYR A 279 14.07 -15.51 4.35
CA TYR A 279 14.12 -14.27 3.58
C TYR A 279 15.56 -13.89 3.22
N ILE A 280 15.76 -13.45 1.99
CA ILE A 280 16.95 -12.69 1.56
C ILE A 280 16.52 -11.30 1.11
N ARG A 281 17.40 -10.30 1.24
CA ARG A 281 17.09 -8.96 0.74
C ARG A 281 17.13 -8.91 -0.79
N GLY A 282 16.15 -8.24 -1.38
CA GLY A 282 16.23 -7.77 -2.76
C GLY A 282 16.83 -6.36 -2.86
N ASN A 283 16.92 -5.82 -4.07
CA ASN A 283 17.51 -4.50 -4.29
C ASN A 283 16.60 -3.33 -3.85
N HIS A 284 15.32 -3.57 -3.55
CA HIS A 284 14.43 -2.58 -2.94
C HIS A 284 14.43 -2.63 -1.40
N ASP A 285 15.08 -3.64 -0.80
CA ASP A 285 15.05 -3.86 0.63
C ASP A 285 16.31 -3.35 1.33
N SER A 286 16.12 -2.44 2.29
CA SER A 286 17.23 -1.88 3.06
C SER A 286 17.67 -2.82 4.19
N PRO A 287 18.82 -2.55 4.83
CA PRO A 287 19.20 -3.23 6.08
C PRO A 287 18.14 -3.07 7.18
N ARG A 288 17.37 -1.98 7.17
CA ARG A 288 16.24 -1.78 8.08
C ARG A 288 15.08 -2.73 7.77
N THR A 289 14.78 -2.96 6.50
CA THR A 289 13.79 -3.97 6.08
C THR A 289 14.19 -5.35 6.62
N ALA A 290 15.45 -5.76 6.42
CA ALA A 290 15.95 -7.02 6.98
C ALA A 290 15.87 -7.09 8.50
N ALA A 291 16.20 -6.02 9.22
CA ALA A 291 16.07 -5.98 10.68
C ALA A 291 14.60 -6.11 11.13
N ALA A 292 13.66 -5.50 10.41
CA ALA A 292 12.24 -5.63 10.68
C ALA A 292 11.72 -7.06 10.41
N VAL A 293 12.17 -7.70 9.32
CA VAL A 293 11.87 -9.12 9.04
C VAL A 293 12.47 -10.01 10.13
N ALA A 294 13.74 -9.82 10.50
CA ALA A 294 14.41 -10.59 11.55
C ALA A 294 13.77 -10.45 12.94
N SER A 295 13.01 -9.37 13.18
CA SER A 295 12.27 -9.18 14.42
C SER A 295 10.99 -10.03 14.52
N GLN A 296 10.56 -10.65 13.42
CA GLN A 296 9.38 -11.52 13.39
C GLN A 296 9.74 -12.90 13.98
N PRO A 297 8.88 -13.50 14.81
CA PRO A 297 9.22 -14.67 15.63
C PRO A 297 9.55 -15.94 14.82
N ASN A 298 9.03 -16.05 13.60
CA ASN A 298 9.18 -17.18 12.70
C ASN A 298 10.11 -16.89 11.51
N ALA A 299 10.74 -15.72 11.44
CA ALA A 299 11.57 -15.33 10.31
C ALA A 299 13.04 -15.75 10.46
N VAL A 300 13.67 -16.11 9.33
CA VAL A 300 15.09 -16.41 9.21
C VAL A 300 15.65 -15.59 8.06
N VAL A 301 16.42 -14.55 8.38
CA VAL A 301 17.08 -13.69 7.38
C VAL A 301 18.44 -14.26 7.03
N LEU A 302 18.70 -14.48 5.74
CA LEU A 302 19.99 -14.94 5.24
C LEU A 302 20.74 -13.79 4.55
N ASP A 303 21.95 -13.52 5.02
CA ASP A 303 22.91 -12.63 4.36
C ASP A 303 24.29 -13.31 4.30
N ASN A 304 24.62 -13.85 3.13
CA ASN A 304 25.74 -14.76 2.88
C ASN A 304 25.92 -15.83 3.96
N SER A 305 24.85 -16.55 4.26
CA SER A 305 24.79 -17.49 5.39
C SER A 305 23.96 -18.72 5.06
N VAL A 306 24.03 -19.72 5.96
CA VAL A 306 23.44 -21.04 5.76
C VAL A 306 22.67 -21.43 7.02
N THR A 307 21.47 -21.99 6.83
CA THR A 307 20.60 -22.42 7.92
C THR A 307 19.95 -23.78 7.62
N LEU A 308 19.32 -24.39 8.62
CA LEU A 308 18.50 -25.59 8.47
C LEU A 308 17.04 -25.24 8.78
N VAL A 309 16.16 -25.34 7.78
CA VAL A 309 14.73 -25.05 7.91
C VAL A 309 13.95 -26.16 7.21
N ALA A 310 12.90 -26.68 7.87
CA ALA A 310 12.09 -27.80 7.35
C ALA A 310 12.93 -29.04 6.92
N GLY A 311 14.07 -29.28 7.59
CA GLY A 311 14.99 -30.37 7.25
C GLY A 311 15.89 -30.12 6.03
N LEU A 312 15.79 -28.95 5.40
CA LEU A 312 16.58 -28.53 4.24
C LEU A 312 17.69 -27.56 4.66
N ARG A 313 18.90 -27.78 4.14
CA ARG A 313 20.02 -26.86 4.28
C ARG A 313 19.91 -25.78 3.22
N ILE A 314 19.61 -24.56 3.66
CA ILE A 314 19.34 -23.41 2.80
C ILE A 314 20.48 -22.42 2.95
N ALA A 315 21.12 -22.07 1.84
CA ALA A 315 22.12 -21.01 1.77
C ALA A 315 21.53 -19.79 1.06
N GLY A 316 21.83 -18.58 1.50
CA GLY A 316 21.28 -17.38 0.87
C GLY A 316 22.18 -16.17 1.02
N ILE A 317 22.09 -15.26 0.06
CA ILE A 317 22.77 -13.97 0.08
C ILE A 317 21.83 -12.85 -0.37
N ALA A 318 21.97 -11.68 0.28
CA ALA A 318 21.26 -10.47 -0.11
C ALA A 318 21.73 -9.96 -1.48
N ASP A 319 20.84 -9.28 -2.21
CA ASP A 319 21.26 -8.45 -3.34
C ASP A 319 22.27 -7.40 -2.84
N PRO A 320 23.42 -7.23 -3.52
CA PRO A 320 24.43 -6.26 -3.08
C PRO A 320 24.00 -4.80 -3.33
N ARG A 321 22.97 -4.58 -4.15
CA ARG A 321 22.46 -3.25 -4.51
C ARG A 321 21.36 -2.79 -3.57
N PHE A 322 21.16 -1.47 -3.52
CA PHE A 322 19.96 -0.85 -2.95
C PHE A 322 19.48 0.25 -3.90
N THR A 323 18.57 -0.10 -4.81
CA THR A 323 18.09 0.77 -5.90
C THR A 323 16.55 0.85 -5.90
N PRO A 324 15.95 1.47 -4.86
CA PRO A 324 14.50 1.57 -4.74
C PRO A 324 13.85 2.49 -5.80
N ASP A 325 14.60 3.46 -6.35
CA ASP A 325 14.18 4.24 -7.52
C ASP A 325 14.91 3.76 -8.77
N LYS A 326 14.16 3.40 -9.83
CA LYS A 326 14.73 3.05 -11.13
C LYS A 326 15.16 4.28 -11.95
N ARG A 327 14.83 5.50 -11.50
CA ARG A 327 15.23 6.78 -12.13
C ARG A 327 16.48 7.38 -11.52
N GLU A 328 16.86 6.95 -10.33
CA GLU A 328 18.14 7.33 -9.73
C GLU A 328 19.18 6.27 -10.10
N GLU A 329 20.05 6.61 -11.06
CA GLU A 329 21.36 5.93 -11.20
C GLU A 329 22.31 6.31 -10.04
N ALA A 330 21.84 7.13 -9.09
CA ALA A 330 22.61 7.67 -7.98
C ALA A 330 22.18 7.02 -6.67
N SER A 331 23.17 6.51 -5.96
CA SER A 331 23.08 5.78 -4.71
C SER A 331 22.21 6.52 -3.68
N GLY A 332 21.25 5.80 -3.10
CA GLY A 332 20.59 6.23 -1.87
C GLY A 332 21.60 6.40 -0.71
N PRO A 333 21.17 6.84 0.47
CA PRO A 333 22.06 7.13 1.61
C PRO A 333 22.74 5.89 2.22
N TRP A 334 22.61 4.72 1.60
CA TRP A 334 23.17 3.45 2.05
C TRP A 334 24.28 3.04 1.07
N ASP A 335 25.47 2.80 1.62
CA ASP A 335 26.67 2.45 0.87
C ASP A 335 26.39 1.21 -0.01
N GLU A 336 26.41 1.37 -1.33
CA GLU A 336 26.30 0.21 -2.24
C GLU A 336 27.51 -0.69 -1.98
N SER A 337 27.25 -1.99 -1.81
CA SER A 337 28.36 -2.94 -1.69
C SER A 337 29.20 -2.84 -2.96
N PRO A 338 30.55 -2.82 -2.88
CA PRO A 338 31.41 -2.88 -4.06
C PRO A 338 31.29 -4.21 -4.82
N THR A 339 30.47 -5.13 -4.30
CA THR A 339 30.19 -6.44 -4.86
C THR A 339 29.19 -6.32 -6.00
N THR A 340 29.53 -6.83 -7.18
CA THR A 340 28.55 -6.93 -8.28
C THR A 340 27.52 -8.02 -7.99
N VAL A 341 26.42 -8.03 -8.73
CA VAL A 341 25.39 -9.09 -8.63
C VAL A 341 26.02 -10.48 -8.84
N GLU A 342 26.88 -10.66 -9.84
CA GLU A 342 27.62 -11.90 -10.06
C GLU A 342 28.59 -12.21 -8.91
N GLY A 343 29.23 -11.16 -8.36
CA GLY A 343 30.10 -11.25 -7.21
C GLY A 343 29.38 -11.78 -5.97
N ALA A 344 28.12 -11.42 -5.75
CA ALA A 344 27.32 -11.96 -4.66
C ALA A 344 27.10 -13.48 -4.83
N GLY A 345 26.85 -13.93 -6.06
CA GLY A 345 26.79 -15.36 -6.39
C GLY A 345 28.10 -16.09 -6.06
N GLU A 346 29.25 -15.51 -6.40
CA GLU A 346 30.57 -16.09 -6.10
C GLU A 346 30.91 -16.11 -4.61
N LEU A 347 30.50 -15.07 -3.87
CA LEU A 347 30.63 -15.05 -2.41
C LEU A 347 29.81 -16.17 -1.78
N LEU A 348 28.55 -16.33 -2.17
CA LEU A 348 27.72 -17.42 -1.68
C LEU A 348 28.28 -18.79 -2.08
N ALA A 349 28.75 -18.94 -3.32
CA ALA A 349 29.40 -20.16 -3.78
C ALA A 349 30.63 -20.51 -2.93
N THR A 350 31.43 -19.51 -2.55
CA THR A 350 32.57 -19.68 -1.64
C THR A 350 32.12 -20.15 -0.26
N THR A 351 31.08 -19.53 0.29
CA THR A 351 30.47 -19.95 1.57
C THR A 351 29.99 -21.40 1.51
N ILE A 352 29.31 -21.80 0.41
CA ILE A 352 28.82 -23.17 0.23
C ILE A 352 29.97 -24.17 0.11
N ARG A 353 31.01 -23.87 -0.67
CA ARG A 353 32.18 -24.76 -0.83
C ARG A 353 32.96 -24.96 0.47
N ALA A 354 32.90 -23.99 1.39
CA ALA A 354 33.52 -24.10 2.70
C ALA A 354 32.72 -24.97 3.69
N LEU A 355 31.50 -25.41 3.33
CA LEU A 355 30.71 -26.33 4.14
C LEU A 355 31.13 -27.78 3.86
N ASP A 356 31.30 -28.56 4.93
CA ASP A 356 31.49 -30.02 4.86
C ASP A 356 30.16 -30.78 4.61
N ALA A 357 29.11 -30.11 4.09
CA ALA A 357 27.80 -30.71 3.90
C ALA A 357 27.07 -30.12 2.68
N PRO A 358 26.28 -30.93 1.95
CA PRO A 358 25.58 -30.47 0.75
C PRO A 358 24.49 -29.44 1.09
N VAL A 359 24.35 -28.44 0.23
CA VAL A 359 23.26 -27.45 0.29
C VAL A 359 22.11 -27.92 -0.60
N ASP A 360 20.91 -27.88 -0.06
CA ASP A 360 19.70 -28.36 -0.73
C ASP A 360 19.04 -27.24 -1.56
N LEU A 361 19.17 -26.00 -1.09
CA LEU A 361 18.58 -24.81 -1.71
C LEU A 361 19.52 -23.62 -1.60
N ALA A 362 19.74 -22.90 -2.70
CA ALA A 362 20.46 -21.63 -2.69
C ALA A 362 19.55 -20.47 -3.09
N LEU A 363 19.62 -19.35 -2.37
CA LEU A 363 18.77 -18.18 -2.57
C LEU A 363 19.61 -17.00 -3.03
N VAL A 364 19.20 -16.38 -4.14
CA VAL A 364 19.71 -15.11 -4.65
C VAL A 364 18.53 -14.27 -5.10
N HIS A 365 18.62 -12.94 -5.06
CA HIS A 365 17.50 -12.13 -5.54
C HIS A 365 17.52 -12.03 -7.08
N ASP A 366 18.63 -11.58 -7.66
CA ASP A 366 18.78 -11.47 -9.10
C ASP A 366 19.30 -12.80 -9.71
N PRO A 367 18.63 -13.36 -10.74
CA PRO A 367 19.08 -14.58 -11.39
C PRO A 367 20.49 -14.49 -12.01
N ALA A 368 21.03 -13.28 -12.25
CA ALA A 368 22.41 -13.10 -12.69
C ALA A 368 23.45 -13.61 -11.68
N SER A 369 23.09 -13.77 -10.39
CA SER A 369 23.95 -14.40 -9.38
C SER A 369 23.96 -15.93 -9.44
N ALA A 370 22.99 -16.56 -10.12
CA ALA A 370 22.82 -18.01 -10.12
C ALA A 370 23.94 -18.84 -10.81
N PRO A 371 24.63 -18.36 -11.88
CA PRO A 371 25.65 -19.16 -12.57
C PRO A 371 26.78 -19.65 -11.65
N ALA A 372 27.20 -18.87 -10.66
CA ALA A 372 28.24 -19.24 -9.70
C ALA A 372 27.84 -20.40 -8.76
N LEU A 373 26.53 -20.61 -8.59
CA LEU A 373 25.94 -21.64 -7.73
C LEU A 373 25.66 -22.96 -8.48
N ASN A 374 25.91 -22.97 -9.78
CA ASN A 374 25.68 -24.12 -10.65
C ASN A 374 26.58 -25.31 -10.25
N GLY A 375 25.96 -26.46 -9.98
CA GLY A 375 26.61 -27.66 -9.47
C GLY A 375 26.82 -27.68 -7.95
N LEU A 376 26.52 -26.59 -7.22
CA LEU A 376 26.67 -26.51 -5.76
C LEU A 376 25.39 -26.79 -5.00
N ALA A 377 24.23 -26.49 -5.60
CA ALA A 377 22.91 -26.79 -5.07
C ALA A 377 22.01 -27.32 -6.21
N PRO A 378 21.12 -28.29 -5.93
CA PRO A 378 20.21 -28.83 -6.95
C PRO A 378 19.14 -27.81 -7.36
N VAL A 379 18.81 -26.85 -6.49
CA VAL A 379 17.82 -25.80 -6.76
C VAL A 379 18.38 -24.44 -6.34
N VAL A 380 18.28 -23.46 -7.23
CA VAL A 380 18.54 -22.04 -6.97
C VAL A 380 17.22 -21.29 -7.13
N LEU A 381 16.80 -20.56 -6.10
CA LEU A 381 15.61 -19.70 -6.17
C LEU A 381 16.02 -18.25 -6.38
N ALA A 382 15.30 -17.57 -7.26
CA ALA A 382 15.50 -16.16 -7.57
C ALA A 382 14.19 -15.39 -7.82
N GLY A 383 14.30 -14.07 -7.91
CA GLY A 383 13.23 -13.09 -8.13
C GLY A 383 13.61 -12.03 -9.16
N HIS A 384 13.41 -10.76 -8.82
CA HIS A 384 13.89 -9.53 -9.49
C HIS A 384 13.24 -9.22 -10.85
N THR A 385 13.06 -10.22 -11.70
CA THR A 385 12.62 -10.02 -13.09
C THR A 385 11.11 -9.86 -13.22
N HIS A 386 10.37 -10.10 -12.14
CA HIS A 386 8.90 -10.21 -12.09
C HIS A 386 8.31 -11.25 -13.07
N ARG A 387 9.15 -12.05 -13.73
CA ARG A 387 8.75 -13.04 -14.73
C ARG A 387 9.15 -14.42 -14.26
N ARG A 388 8.14 -15.25 -14.06
CA ARG A 388 8.36 -16.64 -13.67
C ARG A 388 9.09 -17.38 -14.78
N GLU A 389 10.18 -18.06 -14.44
CA GLU A 389 10.95 -18.88 -15.35
C GLU A 389 11.60 -20.05 -14.60
N VAL A 390 11.62 -21.23 -15.20
CA VAL A 390 12.31 -22.40 -14.64
C VAL A 390 13.25 -22.96 -15.69
N THR A 391 14.56 -22.88 -15.43
CA THR A 391 15.60 -23.36 -16.35
C THR A 391 16.52 -24.37 -15.66
N VAL A 392 17.10 -25.26 -16.45
CA VAL A 392 18.20 -26.13 -16.00
C VAL A 392 19.50 -25.47 -16.45
N LEU A 393 20.38 -25.19 -15.51
CA LEU A 393 21.69 -24.61 -15.84
C LEU A 393 22.57 -25.65 -16.54
N PRO A 394 23.50 -25.22 -17.41
CA PRO A 394 24.40 -26.14 -18.12
C PRO A 394 25.16 -27.04 -17.12
N PRO A 395 25.25 -28.36 -17.34
CA PRO A 395 25.93 -29.25 -16.40
C PRO A 395 27.40 -28.87 -16.18
N THR A 396 27.79 -28.65 -14.92
CA THR A 396 29.17 -28.37 -14.49
C THR A 396 29.77 -29.50 -13.66
N GLY A 397 28.97 -30.51 -13.32
CA GLY A 397 29.34 -31.67 -12.51
C GLY A 397 28.18 -32.68 -12.42
N GLU A 398 28.16 -33.48 -11.35
CA GLU A 398 27.11 -34.49 -11.14
C GLU A 398 25.78 -33.88 -10.68
N VAL A 399 25.82 -32.76 -9.96
CA VAL A 399 24.63 -32.06 -9.49
C VAL A 399 24.05 -31.23 -10.64
N THR A 400 22.83 -31.55 -11.03
CA THR A 400 22.06 -30.72 -11.95
C THR A 400 21.37 -29.61 -11.19
N THR A 401 21.70 -28.36 -11.50
CA THR A 401 21.10 -27.19 -10.86
C THR A 401 19.92 -26.68 -11.68
N ARG A 402 18.77 -26.53 -11.02
CA ARG A 402 17.59 -25.89 -11.57
C ARG A 402 17.45 -24.48 -11.00
N LEU A 403 17.42 -23.47 -11.87
CA LEU A 403 17.10 -22.10 -11.50
C LEU A 403 15.59 -21.90 -11.60
N VAL A 404 14.97 -21.49 -10.50
CA VAL A 404 13.55 -21.18 -10.39
C VAL A 404 13.44 -19.69 -10.08
N VAL A 405 13.11 -18.89 -11.10
CA VAL A 405 12.85 -17.46 -10.98
C VAL A 405 11.36 -17.27 -10.74
N GLN A 406 11.00 -16.58 -9.66
CA GLN A 406 9.62 -16.32 -9.29
C GLN A 406 9.09 -15.09 -10.03
N GLY A 407 7.80 -15.13 -10.39
CA GLY A 407 7.08 -13.94 -10.82
C GLY A 407 6.69 -13.08 -9.62
N SER A 408 6.13 -11.89 -9.85
CA SER A 408 5.78 -11.01 -8.74
C SER A 408 4.59 -11.53 -7.92
N THR A 409 4.85 -11.90 -6.67
CA THR A 409 3.81 -12.22 -5.68
C THR A 409 2.98 -11.00 -5.31
N GLY A 410 3.56 -9.81 -5.43
CA GLY A 410 2.88 -8.53 -5.29
C GLY A 410 2.14 -8.03 -6.52
N GLY A 411 2.16 -8.75 -7.66
CA GLY A 411 1.54 -8.27 -8.89
C GLY A 411 2.05 -6.88 -9.33
N ALA A 412 3.36 -6.63 -9.23
CA ALA A 412 4.03 -5.33 -9.46
C ALA A 412 3.68 -4.21 -8.43
N GLY A 413 3.28 -4.59 -7.21
CA GLY A 413 3.04 -3.67 -6.10
C GLY A 413 1.80 -2.80 -6.29
N LEU A 414 1.72 -1.69 -5.56
CA LEU A 414 0.65 -0.70 -5.74
C LEU A 414 0.62 -0.12 -7.18
N ARG A 415 1.78 -0.04 -7.83
CA ARG A 415 1.94 0.45 -9.22
C ARG A 415 1.34 -0.52 -10.24
N GLY A 416 1.33 -1.82 -9.94
CA GLY A 416 0.67 -2.84 -10.75
C GLY A 416 -0.86 -2.74 -10.78
N LEU A 417 -1.44 -1.89 -9.93
CA LEU A 417 -2.86 -1.54 -9.92
C LEU A 417 -3.17 -0.25 -10.73
N GLU A 418 -2.14 0.48 -11.19
CA GLU A 418 -2.26 1.74 -11.93
C GLU A 418 -2.26 1.54 -13.46
N GLY A 419 -1.80 0.39 -13.97
CA GLY A 419 -1.78 0.06 -15.40
C GLY A 419 -3.12 -0.45 -15.94
N ASP A 420 -3.29 -0.41 -17.28
CA ASP A 420 -4.52 -0.84 -17.98
C ASP A 420 -4.85 -2.33 -17.78
N GLU A 421 -3.84 -3.17 -17.51
CA GLU A 421 -4.01 -4.57 -17.11
C GLU A 421 -3.30 -4.86 -15.79
N PRO A 422 -4.03 -5.25 -14.72
CA PRO A 422 -3.41 -5.59 -13.45
C PRO A 422 -2.55 -6.85 -13.60
N THR A 423 -1.30 -6.78 -13.15
CA THR A 423 -0.39 -7.92 -13.17
C THR A 423 -0.89 -8.98 -12.19
N PRO A 424 -1.05 -10.25 -12.62
CA PRO A 424 -1.52 -11.31 -11.74
C PRO A 424 -0.53 -11.54 -10.60
N LEU A 425 -1.04 -11.80 -9.39
CA LEU A 425 -0.20 -12.26 -8.28
C LEU A 425 0.31 -13.65 -8.65
N ALA A 426 1.62 -13.86 -8.53
CA ALA A 426 2.28 -15.10 -8.88
C ALA A 426 3.08 -15.65 -7.70
N MET A 427 2.84 -16.91 -7.33
CA MET A 427 3.65 -17.67 -6.35
C MET A 427 3.73 -19.12 -6.77
N SER A 428 4.72 -19.87 -6.30
CA SER A 428 4.88 -21.27 -6.68
C SER A 428 5.06 -22.17 -5.46
N VAL A 429 4.35 -23.29 -5.43
CA VAL A 429 4.57 -24.34 -4.41
C VAL A 429 5.55 -25.34 -4.97
N LEU A 430 6.67 -25.55 -4.28
CA LEU A 430 7.74 -26.46 -4.67
C LEU A 430 7.64 -27.75 -3.85
N TYR A 431 7.71 -28.90 -4.52
CA TYR A 431 7.64 -30.21 -3.88
C TYR A 431 9.00 -30.90 -3.94
N LEU A 432 9.66 -31.00 -2.79
CA LEU A 432 10.94 -31.69 -2.64
C LEU A 432 10.71 -33.10 -2.09
N GLY A 433 11.28 -34.09 -2.77
CA GLY A 433 11.21 -35.49 -2.33
C GLY A 433 12.13 -35.77 -1.13
N PRO A 434 12.11 -37.00 -0.59
CA PRO A 434 13.00 -37.43 0.51
C PRO A 434 14.49 -37.29 0.18
N ASP A 435 14.84 -37.36 -1.11
CA ASP A 435 16.19 -37.13 -1.65
C ASP A 435 16.55 -35.65 -1.80
N ARG A 436 15.68 -34.74 -1.31
CA ARG A 436 15.81 -33.29 -1.32
C ARG A 436 15.92 -32.69 -2.72
N GLN A 437 15.47 -33.45 -3.73
CA GLN A 437 15.39 -32.99 -5.11
C GLN A 437 14.00 -32.46 -5.40
N LEU A 438 13.91 -31.40 -6.21
CA LEU A 438 12.63 -30.88 -6.71
C LEU A 438 11.97 -31.93 -7.63
N LYS A 439 10.77 -32.38 -7.26
CA LYS A 439 9.99 -33.39 -8.00
C LYS A 439 8.86 -32.78 -8.81
N ALA A 440 8.26 -31.72 -8.31
CA ALA A 440 7.21 -30.99 -8.99
C ALA A 440 7.15 -29.55 -8.47
N TYR A 441 6.45 -28.71 -9.20
CA TYR A 441 6.03 -27.41 -8.71
C TYR A 441 4.66 -27.03 -9.26
N ASP A 442 3.89 -26.31 -8.45
CA ASP A 442 2.59 -25.78 -8.81
C ASP A 442 2.68 -24.27 -8.97
N ASP A 443 2.40 -23.79 -10.18
CA ASP A 443 2.34 -22.37 -10.47
C ASP A 443 0.94 -21.84 -10.13
N ILE A 444 0.88 -21.01 -9.10
CA ILE A 444 -0.34 -20.31 -8.71
C ILE A 444 -0.30 -18.93 -9.35
N ARG A 445 -1.39 -18.56 -10.05
CA ARG A 445 -1.66 -17.17 -10.45
C ARG A 445 -3.03 -16.76 -9.99
N VAL A 446 -3.11 -15.57 -9.40
CA VAL A 446 -4.36 -15.01 -8.87
C VAL A 446 -4.60 -13.64 -9.47
N GLY A 447 -5.70 -13.50 -10.22
CA GLY A 447 -6.03 -12.30 -10.97
C GLY A 447 -5.49 -12.30 -12.41
N GLY A 448 -5.88 -11.29 -13.20
CA GLY A 448 -5.52 -11.12 -14.62
C GLY A 448 -6.72 -10.69 -15.49
N THR A 449 -6.54 -9.70 -16.37
CA THR A 449 -7.47 -9.26 -17.43
C THR A 449 -8.96 -9.20 -17.06
N GLY A 450 -9.29 -8.56 -15.93
CA GLY A 450 -10.69 -8.33 -15.53
C GLY A 450 -11.46 -9.58 -15.06
N THR A 451 -10.78 -10.71 -14.85
CA THR A 451 -11.41 -11.96 -14.37
C THR A 451 -10.91 -12.32 -12.97
N ALA A 452 -11.84 -12.71 -12.09
CA ALA A 452 -11.56 -13.30 -10.79
C ALA A 452 -11.21 -14.78 -10.94
N GLN A 453 -10.12 -15.07 -11.63
CA GLN A 453 -9.67 -16.43 -11.89
C GLN A 453 -8.40 -16.73 -11.10
N VAL A 454 -8.41 -17.85 -10.37
CA VAL A 454 -7.20 -18.52 -9.90
C VAL A 454 -6.85 -19.57 -10.95
N SER A 455 -5.60 -19.58 -11.40
CA SER A 455 -5.07 -20.68 -12.19
C SER A 455 -4.00 -21.40 -11.40
N LEU A 456 -4.05 -22.73 -11.46
CA LEU A 456 -3.10 -23.66 -10.87
C LEU A 456 -2.57 -24.52 -12.01
N ASP A 457 -1.27 -24.45 -12.28
CA ASP A 457 -0.60 -25.26 -13.30
C ASP A 457 0.49 -26.12 -12.65
N ARG A 458 0.27 -27.42 -12.57
CA ARG A 458 1.23 -28.38 -12.00
C ARG A 458 2.20 -28.85 -13.06
N LYS A 459 3.49 -28.76 -12.76
CA LYS A 459 4.57 -29.32 -13.58
C LYS A 459 5.35 -30.35 -12.80
N VAL A 460 5.37 -31.57 -13.32
CA VAL A 460 6.16 -32.68 -12.79
C VAL A 460 7.52 -32.67 -13.46
N ILE A 461 8.58 -32.79 -12.67
CA ILE A 461 9.95 -32.91 -13.17
C ILE A 461 10.20 -34.39 -13.42
N GLU A 462 10.22 -34.79 -14.69
CA GLU A 462 10.59 -36.15 -15.09
C GLU A 462 12.03 -36.44 -14.66
N ALA A 463 12.23 -37.58 -13.99
CA ALA A 463 13.58 -38.07 -13.73
C ALA A 463 14.25 -38.37 -15.07
N PRO A 464 15.55 -38.07 -15.26
CA PRO A 464 16.26 -38.54 -16.43
C PRO A 464 16.10 -40.07 -16.52
N PRO A 465 15.85 -40.64 -17.71
CA PRO A 465 15.61 -42.06 -17.85
C PRO A 465 16.79 -42.81 -17.24
N VAL A 466 16.51 -43.60 -16.19
CA VAL A 466 17.47 -44.53 -15.62
C VAL A 466 17.94 -45.41 -16.77
N GLY A 467 19.25 -45.39 -17.02
CA GLY A 467 19.86 -46.11 -18.13
C GLY A 467 19.30 -47.51 -18.22
N VAL A 468 18.69 -47.82 -19.37
CA VAL A 468 18.39 -49.19 -19.75
C VAL A 468 19.71 -49.97 -19.60
N PRO A 469 19.77 -51.03 -18.78
CA PRO A 469 20.97 -51.85 -18.71
C PRO A 469 21.27 -52.33 -20.13
N PRO A 470 22.55 -52.39 -20.56
CA PRO A 470 22.87 -52.87 -21.90
C PRO A 470 22.20 -54.23 -22.08
N THR A 471 21.27 -54.30 -23.04
CA THR A 471 20.62 -55.56 -23.39
C THR A 471 21.72 -56.52 -23.84
N SER A 472 22.02 -57.45 -22.94
CA SER A 472 22.79 -58.64 -23.21
C SER A 472 22.21 -59.34 -24.45
N GLY A 473 23.05 -59.53 -25.47
CA GLY A 473 22.90 -60.56 -26.48
C GLY A 473 21.89 -60.29 -27.60
N ALA A 474 22.35 -59.67 -28.68
CA ALA A 474 21.77 -59.94 -29.99
C ALA A 474 22.16 -61.37 -30.43
N PRO A 475 21.22 -62.28 -30.75
CA PRO A 475 21.55 -63.57 -31.33
C PRO A 475 22.09 -63.38 -32.75
N THR A 476 23.22 -64.03 -33.03
CA THR A 476 23.85 -64.09 -34.35
C THR A 476 22.87 -64.67 -35.39
N PRO A 477 22.70 -64.07 -36.58
CA PRO A 477 21.83 -64.66 -37.60
C PRO A 477 22.45 -65.95 -38.16
N VAL A 478 21.75 -67.06 -38.02
CA VAL A 478 22.07 -68.31 -38.71
C VAL A 478 21.70 -68.16 -40.18
N VAL A 479 22.72 -68.08 -41.05
CA VAL A 479 22.56 -68.19 -42.51
C VAL A 479 22.24 -69.65 -42.86
N ARG A 480 21.04 -69.90 -43.39
CA ARG A 480 20.74 -71.14 -44.12
C ARG A 480 21.00 -70.92 -45.61
N PRO A 481 21.70 -71.83 -46.31
CA PRO A 481 21.88 -71.72 -47.75
C PRO A 481 20.61 -72.21 -48.47
N ALA A 482 20.12 -71.43 -49.44
CA ALA A 482 19.18 -71.94 -50.44
C ALA A 482 19.99 -72.42 -51.66
N ASN A 483 19.95 -73.72 -51.89
CA ASN A 483 20.47 -74.40 -53.07
C ASN A 483 19.36 -74.51 -54.12
N ARG A 484 19.75 -74.22 -55.37
CA ARG A 484 19.10 -74.47 -56.68
C ARG A 484 17.99 -73.53 -57.14
#